data_AF-A0A2N4YNJ5-F1
#
_entry.id   AF-A0A2N4YNJ5-F1
#
_cell.length_a   1.000
_cell.length_b   1.000
_cell.length_c   1.000
_cell.angle_alpha   90.00
_cell.angle_beta   90.00
_cell.angle_gamma   90.00
#
_symmetry.space_group_name_H-M   'P 1'
#
loop_
_entity.id
_entity.type
_entity.pdbx_description
1 polymer ?
#
loop_
_entity_poly.entity_id
_entity_poly.type
_entity_poly.pdbx_seq_one_letter_code
_entity_poly.pdbx_strand_id
1 'polypeptide(L)'
;MKLALQNEVAVSNDEVRQLDRAYVFHSWSMQGNLHPLVIAGAQGCELWDYEGNTWLDFSSQLVNVNIGYQHPRVLAAMKAQLETLVTIAPATANLARGEAAKRIVDLAPAGFSKVFFTNA
;
A
#
# COMPACT_ATOMS: atom_id res chain seq x y z
N MET A 1 -12.64 -15.23 5.27
CA MET A 1 -12.08 -16.48 4.70
C MET A 1 -10.58 -16.41 4.87
N LYS A 2 -10.03 -17.00 5.94
CA LYS A 2 -8.58 -17.08 6.17
C LYS A 2 -8.01 -17.99 5.07
N LEU A 3 -7.23 -17.44 4.14
CA LEU A 3 -6.49 -18.28 3.21
C LEU A 3 -5.49 -19.10 4.03
N ALA A 4 -5.68 -20.41 4.04
CA ALA A 4 -4.70 -21.35 4.55
C ALA A 4 -3.54 -21.41 3.56
N LEU A 5 -2.38 -20.88 3.98
CA LEU A 5 -1.10 -21.15 3.33
C LEU A 5 -0.71 -22.59 3.69
N GLN A 6 -0.60 -23.45 2.68
CA GLN A 6 -0.14 -24.83 2.84
C GLN A 6 1.39 -24.87 2.78
N ASN A 7 2.01 -25.33 3.88
CA ASN A 7 3.39 -25.80 4.06
C ASN A 7 4.55 -24.93 3.55
N GLU A 8 4.96 -23.95 4.35
CA GLU A 8 6.29 -23.32 4.40
C GLU A 8 6.53 -22.90 5.87
N VAL A 9 7.78 -22.78 6.33
CA VAL A 9 8.12 -22.41 7.73
C VAL A 9 7.22 -21.27 8.21
N ALA A 10 6.56 -21.43 9.36
CA ALA A 10 5.70 -20.40 9.91
C ALA A 10 6.54 -19.14 10.19
N VAL A 11 6.39 -18.12 9.36
CA VAL A 11 7.10 -16.84 9.48
C VAL A 11 6.82 -16.26 10.87
N SER A 12 7.87 -15.82 11.57
CA SER A 12 7.78 -15.21 12.91
C SER A 12 8.08 -13.72 12.87
N ASN A 13 7.66 -12.98 13.90
CA ASN A 13 8.01 -11.56 13.99
C ASN A 13 9.53 -11.34 14.08
N ASP A 14 10.24 -12.22 14.79
CA ASP A 14 11.68 -12.13 14.93
C ASP A 14 12.42 -12.33 13.61
N GLU A 15 11.98 -13.28 12.79
CA GLU A 15 12.54 -13.48 11.44
C GLU A 15 12.35 -12.23 10.56
N VAL A 16 11.16 -11.64 10.58
CA VAL A 16 10.86 -10.40 9.83
C VAL A 16 11.76 -9.25 10.30
N ARG A 17 11.91 -9.05 11.62
CA ARG A 17 12.79 -7.99 12.16
C ARG A 17 14.25 -8.22 11.83
N GLN A 18 14.72 -9.47 11.83
CA GLN A 18 16.11 -9.80 11.50
C GLN A 18 16.42 -9.47 10.04
N LEU A 19 15.54 -9.84 9.11
CA LEU A 19 15.67 -9.49 7.69
C LEU A 19 15.65 -7.98 7.49
N ASP A 20 14.73 -7.27 8.14
CA ASP A 20 14.65 -5.82 8.08
C ASP A 20 15.94 -5.14 8.54
N ARG A 21 16.42 -5.47 9.75
CA ARG A 21 17.65 -4.89 10.30
C ARG A 21 18.91 -5.23 9.50
N ALA A 22 18.92 -6.35 8.81
CA ALA A 22 20.06 -6.77 8.00
C ALA A 22 20.14 -6.04 6.65
N TYR A 23 18.98 -5.69 6.06
CA TYR A 23 18.92 -5.32 4.64
C TYR A 23 18.15 -4.03 4.32
N VAL A 24 17.43 -3.44 5.27
CA VAL A 24 16.60 -2.25 5.06
C VAL A 24 17.18 -1.04 5.79
N PHE A 25 17.33 0.07 5.06
CA PHE A 25 17.71 1.35 5.63
C PHE A 25 16.46 2.20 5.90
N HIS A 26 16.20 2.53 7.17
CA HIS A 26 14.99 3.25 7.57
C HIS A 26 15.16 4.76 7.57
N SER A 27 14.14 5.47 7.12
CA SER A 27 14.07 6.93 7.22
C SER A 27 13.80 7.37 8.67
N TRP A 28 14.22 8.59 9.02
CA TRP A 28 13.94 9.25 10.31
C TRP A 28 14.39 8.49 11.57
N SER A 29 15.32 7.54 11.44
CA SER A 29 15.73 6.64 12.53
C SER A 29 17.24 6.44 12.59
N MET A 30 17.78 6.27 13.81
CA MET A 30 19.13 5.76 14.01
C MET A 30 19.14 4.24 13.82
N GLN A 31 19.95 3.74 12.89
CA GLN A 31 19.87 2.34 12.45
C GLN A 31 20.26 1.32 13.54
N GLY A 32 21.24 1.66 14.40
CA GLY A 32 21.85 0.69 15.33
C GLY A 32 20.90 0.07 16.37
N ASN A 33 19.87 0.82 16.80
CA ASN A 33 18.92 0.37 17.82
C ASN A 33 17.47 0.29 17.29
N LEU A 34 17.32 0.06 15.98
CA LEU A 34 16.01 -0.04 15.37
C LEU A 34 15.29 -1.31 15.84
N HIS A 35 14.05 -1.16 16.32
CA HIS A 35 13.16 -2.25 16.67
C HIS A 35 11.79 -2.01 16.02
N PRO A 36 11.64 -2.30 14.72
CA PRO A 36 10.46 -1.94 13.96
C PRO A 36 9.24 -2.77 14.40
N LEU A 37 8.05 -2.14 14.31
CA LEU A 37 6.78 -2.84 14.47
C LEU A 37 6.61 -3.81 13.28
N VAL A 38 6.26 -5.07 13.58
CA VAL A 38 6.01 -6.07 12.55
C VAL A 38 4.53 -6.07 12.22
N ILE A 39 4.19 -5.98 10.93
CA ILE A 39 2.84 -6.09 10.42
C ILE A 39 2.82 -7.20 9.37
N ALA A 40 1.98 -8.21 9.58
CA ALA A 40 1.74 -9.32 8.65
C ALA A 40 0.59 -9.02 7.68
N GLY A 41 -0.37 -8.19 8.10
CA GLY A 41 -1.49 -7.80 7.25
C GLY A 41 -2.38 -6.75 7.88
N ALA A 42 -3.35 -6.31 7.08
CA ALA A 42 -4.29 -5.26 7.46
C ALA A 42 -5.63 -5.41 6.73
N GLN A 43 -6.70 -4.88 7.33
CA GLN A 43 -8.01 -4.75 6.70
C GLN A 43 -8.81 -3.62 7.35
N GLY A 44 -9.38 -2.73 6.54
CA GLY A 44 -10.10 -1.57 7.08
C GLY A 44 -9.15 -0.65 7.83
N CYS A 45 -9.28 -0.55 9.14
CA CYS A 45 -8.36 0.19 10.01
C CYS A 45 -7.57 -0.72 10.98
N GLU A 46 -7.72 -2.04 10.89
CA GLU A 46 -7.06 -3.00 11.76
C GLU A 46 -5.78 -3.55 11.12
N LEU A 47 -4.75 -3.71 11.94
CA LEU A 47 -3.44 -4.29 11.62
C LEU A 47 -3.21 -5.53 12.48
N TRP A 48 -2.45 -6.49 11.98
CA TRP A 48 -2.01 -7.65 12.77
C TRP A 48 -0.62 -8.12 12.37
N ASP A 49 0.05 -8.82 13.29
CA ASP A 49 1.37 -9.43 13.08
C ASP A 49 1.30 -10.96 12.91
N TYR A 50 2.45 -11.64 12.91
CA TYR A 50 2.53 -13.10 12.79
C TYR A 50 2.28 -13.84 14.10
N GLU A 51 2.27 -13.14 15.24
CA GLU A 51 2.09 -13.70 16.58
C GLU A 51 0.67 -13.50 17.13
N GLY A 52 -0.21 -12.88 16.34
CA GLY A 52 -1.62 -12.68 16.66
C GLY A 52 -1.93 -11.39 17.42
N ASN A 53 -0.97 -10.49 17.55
CA ASN A 53 -1.22 -9.16 18.08
C ASN A 53 -2.00 -8.33 17.05
N THR A 54 -2.86 -7.43 17.53
CA THR A 54 -3.69 -6.57 16.68
C THR A 54 -3.64 -5.13 17.16
N TRP A 55 -3.75 -4.20 16.21
CA TRP A 55 -3.76 -2.76 16.47
C TRP A 55 -4.81 -2.07 15.60
N LEU A 56 -5.33 -0.95 16.10
CA LEU A 56 -6.14 -0.01 15.35
C LEU A 56 -5.25 1.13 14.84
N ASP A 57 -5.22 1.35 13.53
CA ASP A 57 -4.49 2.46 12.92
C ASP A 57 -5.29 3.76 13.03
N PHE A 58 -5.06 4.50 14.11
CA PHE A 58 -5.58 5.85 14.29
C PHE A 58 -4.81 6.93 13.51
N SER A 59 -3.66 6.59 12.92
CA SER A 59 -2.83 7.54 12.18
C SER A 59 -3.19 7.61 10.70
N SER A 60 -3.84 6.58 10.16
CA SER A 60 -3.94 6.38 8.70
C SER A 60 -2.54 6.37 8.07
N GLN A 61 -1.59 5.75 8.77
CA GLN A 61 -0.14 5.85 8.56
C GLN A 61 0.33 7.31 8.55
N LEU A 62 1.06 7.71 7.51
CA LEU A 62 1.40 9.10 7.25
C LEU A 62 0.25 9.81 6.53
N VAL A 63 -0.96 9.69 7.10
CA VAL A 63 -2.20 10.34 6.63
C VAL A 63 -2.54 10.03 5.16
N ASN A 64 -2.45 8.75 4.76
CA ASN A 64 -2.61 8.34 3.36
C ASN A 64 -3.51 7.12 3.11
N VAL A 65 -3.95 6.40 4.16
CA VAL A 65 -4.82 5.22 4.02
C VAL A 65 -6.29 5.60 4.21
N ASN A 66 -6.77 6.61 3.47
CA ASN A 66 -8.05 7.27 3.73
C ASN A 66 -9.28 6.36 3.56
N ILE A 67 -9.19 5.32 2.73
CA ILE A 67 -10.28 4.38 2.46
C ILE A 67 -10.09 3.02 3.18
N GLY A 68 -9.10 2.94 4.06
CA GLY A 68 -8.72 1.72 4.75
C GLY A 68 -7.90 0.74 3.91
N TYR A 69 -7.28 -0.21 4.60
CA TYR A 69 -6.47 -1.27 4.04
C TYR A 69 -7.30 -2.29 3.25
N GLN A 70 -6.71 -2.83 2.18
CA GLN A 70 -7.27 -3.94 1.39
C GLN A 70 -8.72 -3.70 0.90
N HIS A 71 -9.07 -2.45 0.57
CA HIS A 71 -10.43 -2.11 0.12
C HIS A 71 -10.84 -2.94 -1.12
N PRO A 72 -11.94 -3.73 -1.06
CA PRO A 72 -12.23 -4.78 -2.05
C PRO A 72 -12.42 -4.25 -3.48
N ARG A 73 -13.02 -3.06 -3.63
CA ARG A 73 -13.19 -2.42 -4.95
C ARG A 73 -11.87 -2.02 -5.59
N VAL A 74 -10.89 -1.59 -4.79
CA VAL A 74 -9.57 -1.19 -5.30
C VAL A 74 -8.79 -2.42 -5.71
N LEU A 75 -8.79 -3.46 -4.87
CA LEU A 75 -8.14 -4.73 -5.18
C LEU A 75 -8.69 -5.35 -6.47
N ALA A 76 -10.01 -5.34 -6.67
CA ALA A 76 -10.63 -5.84 -7.89
C ALA A 76 -10.20 -5.03 -9.13
N ALA A 77 -10.19 -3.69 -9.04
CA ALA A 77 -9.77 -2.82 -10.14
C ALA A 77 -8.28 -3.00 -10.50
N MET A 78 -7.40 -3.14 -9.49
CA MET A 78 -5.99 -3.43 -9.71
C MET A 78 -5.81 -4.75 -10.46
N LYS A 79 -6.47 -5.83 -10.01
CA LYS A 79 -6.39 -7.15 -10.68
C LYS A 79 -6.85 -7.08 -12.14
N ALA A 80 -7.97 -6.42 -12.41
CA ALA A 80 -8.45 -6.26 -13.78
C ALA A 80 -7.46 -5.47 -14.68
N GLN A 81 -6.82 -4.43 -14.13
CA GLN A 81 -5.83 -3.65 -14.86
C GLN A 81 -4.54 -4.43 -15.13
N LEU A 82 -4.11 -5.30 -14.21
CA LEU A 82 -2.92 -6.14 -14.38
C LEU A 82 -3.05 -7.09 -15.60
N GLU A 83 -4.25 -7.62 -15.85
CA GLU A 83 -4.55 -8.44 -17.04
C GLU A 83 -4.53 -7.63 -18.35
N THR A 84 -4.60 -6.30 -18.27
CA THR A 84 -4.69 -5.42 -19.44
C THR A 84 -3.35 -4.76 -19.77
N LEU A 85 -2.77 -4.02 -18.81
CA LEU A 85 -1.52 -3.28 -18.97
C LEU A 85 -0.93 -2.90 -17.60
N VAL A 86 0.27 -3.41 -17.30
CA VAL A 86 0.96 -3.17 -16.02
C VAL A 86 1.67 -1.81 -16.01
N THR A 87 2.36 -1.45 -17.11
CA THR A 87 3.12 -0.19 -17.18
C THR A 87 3.33 0.27 -18.62
N ILE A 88 3.48 1.59 -18.79
CA ILE A 88 3.87 2.22 -20.04
C ILE A 88 4.50 3.59 -19.76
N ALA A 89 5.41 4.05 -20.62
CA ALA A 89 6.13 5.30 -20.44
C ALA A 89 5.19 6.53 -20.36
N PRO A 90 5.58 7.62 -19.66
CA PRO A 90 4.74 8.81 -19.50
C PRO A 90 4.28 9.47 -20.81
N ALA A 91 5.09 9.44 -21.86
CA ALA A 91 4.77 10.00 -23.16
C ALA A 91 3.60 9.29 -23.88
N THR A 92 3.24 8.08 -23.43
CA THR A 92 2.17 7.28 -24.05
C THR A 92 0.83 7.53 -23.37
N ALA A 93 -0.23 7.66 -24.17
CA ALA A 93 -1.60 7.73 -23.68
C ALA A 93 -2.11 6.34 -23.24
N ASN A 94 -2.90 6.31 -22.17
CA ASN A 94 -3.64 5.11 -21.74
C ASN A 94 -4.97 5.52 -21.08
N LEU A 95 -5.96 4.63 -21.14
CA LEU A 95 -7.33 4.91 -20.68
C LEU A 95 -7.39 5.23 -19.19
N ALA A 96 -6.73 4.43 -18.34
CA ALA A 96 -6.78 4.59 -16.88
C ALA A 96 -6.28 5.97 -16.42
N ARG A 97 -5.18 6.47 -16.99
CA ARG A 97 -4.65 7.81 -16.71
C ARG A 97 -5.61 8.92 -17.14
N GLY A 98 -6.23 8.76 -18.32
CA GLY A 98 -7.22 9.70 -18.83
C GLY A 98 -8.48 9.78 -17.95
N GLU A 99 -9.03 8.64 -17.55
CA GLU A 99 -10.18 8.58 -16.65
C GLU A 99 -9.87 9.16 -15.26
N ALA A 100 -8.70 8.85 -14.70
CA ALA A 100 -8.26 9.42 -13.43
C ALA A 100 -8.14 10.95 -13.51
N ALA A 101 -7.50 11.48 -14.56
CA ALA A 101 -7.38 12.92 -14.76
C ALA A 101 -8.75 13.60 -14.87
N LYS A 102 -9.68 13.01 -15.62
CA LYS A 102 -11.05 13.53 -15.73
C LYS A 102 -11.73 13.61 -14.36
N ARG A 103 -11.72 12.51 -13.60
CA ARG A 103 -12.37 12.45 -12.28
C ARG A 103 -11.78 13.46 -11.28
N ILE A 104 -10.47 13.71 -11.36
CA ILE A 104 -9.80 14.74 -10.54
C ILE A 104 -10.28 16.13 -10.95
N VAL A 105 -10.27 16.46 -12.25
CA VAL A 105 -10.69 17.78 -12.75
C VAL A 105 -12.16 18.04 -12.43
N ASP A 106 -13.04 17.04 -12.53
CA ASP A 106 -14.46 17.17 -12.21
C ASP A 106 -14.72 17.56 -10.73
N LEU A 107 -13.78 17.24 -9.83
CA LEU A 107 -13.84 17.57 -8.40
C LEU A 107 -12.98 18.79 -8.02
N ALA A 108 -12.10 19.24 -8.92
CA ALA A 108 -11.22 20.36 -8.65
C ALA A 108 -11.99 21.69 -8.66
N PRO A 109 -11.50 22.72 -7.94
CA PRO A 109 -12.08 24.06 -8.02
C PRO A 109 -12.10 24.63 -9.45
N ALA A 110 -12.92 25.64 -9.67
CA ALA A 110 -12.97 26.34 -10.96
C ALA A 110 -11.58 26.86 -11.39
N GLY A 111 -11.25 26.70 -12.67
CA GLY A 111 -9.96 27.12 -13.25
C GLY A 111 -8.94 26.00 -13.46
N PHE A 112 -9.11 24.84 -12.83
CA PHE A 112 -8.28 23.66 -13.09
C PHE A 112 -8.80 22.86 -14.30
N SER A 113 -7.90 22.40 -15.17
CA SER A 113 -8.29 21.70 -16.42
C SER A 113 -7.37 20.55 -16.85
N LYS A 114 -6.21 20.37 -16.20
CA LYS A 114 -5.21 19.34 -16.53
C LYS A 114 -4.56 18.79 -15.27
N VAL A 115 -4.09 17.55 -15.36
CA VAL A 115 -3.37 16.86 -14.28
C VAL A 115 -2.01 16.39 -14.80
N PHE A 116 -0.97 16.63 -14.01
CA PHE A 116 0.36 16.03 -14.19
C PHE A 116 0.58 15.02 -13.06
N PHE A 117 0.78 13.74 -13.39
CA PHE A 117 0.94 12.68 -12.39
C PHE A 117 2.42 12.46 -12.06
N THR A 118 2.75 12.43 -10.76
CA THR A 118 4.06 12.03 -10.21
C THR A 118 3.89 10.77 -9.34
N ASN A 119 4.97 10.31 -8.71
CA ASN A 119 4.99 9.17 -7.80
C ASN A 119 5.47 9.52 -6.37
N ALA A 120 5.61 10.82 -6.07
CA ALA A 120 5.92 11.39 -4.77
C ALA A 120 5.43 12.84 -4.71
#